data_AF-A0A4R3JA86-F1
#
_entry.id   AF-A0A4R3JA86-F1
#
_cell.length_a   1.000
_cell.length_b   1.000
_cell.length_c   1.000
_cell.angle_alpha   90.00
_cell.angle_beta   90.00
_cell.angle_gamma   90.00
#
_symmetry.space_group_name_H-M   'P 1'
#
loop_
_entity.id
_entity.type
_entity.pdbx_description
1 polymer ?
#
loop_
_entity_poly.entity_id
_entity_poly.type
_entity_poly.pdbx_seq_one_letter_code
_entity_poly.pdbx_strand_id
1 'polypeptide(L)'
;MSFRISCIAAAVAVALAGFASDAAAAVIFQDDFTRSEHIARDVGNGWSELEKSSNDVSVLSNKLLLRDVLEGDGPDAAASSMVIDATGYENISVEFRWRAQSQNGIADDLFLSWALDPAPAMDDLNAWTHVFQENGSGSSFHVTNVGISGAENALFNIMLWTISNTKDQGYQIDYVTVTGDEIPPVPLPAGLPLLAGGLAAFGLLRRKRKQA
;
A
#
# COMPACT_ATOMS: atom_id res chain seq x y z
N MET A 1 -46.15 33.41 55.03
CA MET A 1 -45.45 32.17 54.60
C MET A 1 -45.27 32.21 53.10
N SER A 2 -44.04 32.28 52.58
CA SER A 2 -43.76 32.02 51.16
C SER A 2 -42.32 31.52 51.05
N PHE A 3 -42.16 30.21 50.92
CA PHE A 3 -40.87 29.56 50.67
C PHE A 3 -40.70 29.42 49.15
N ARG A 4 -39.64 30.01 48.60
CA ARG A 4 -39.27 29.85 47.19
C ARG A 4 -38.39 28.62 47.02
N ILE A 5 -38.85 27.70 46.18
CA ILE A 5 -38.16 26.47 45.77
C ILE A 5 -36.99 26.85 44.86
N SER A 6 -35.77 26.46 45.24
CA SER A 6 -34.58 26.59 44.41
C SER A 6 -34.37 25.30 43.61
N CYS A 7 -34.55 25.37 42.30
CA CYS A 7 -34.30 24.26 41.39
C CYS A 7 -32.80 24.01 41.23
N ILE A 8 -32.36 22.81 41.58
CA ILE A 8 -31.01 22.29 41.32
C ILE A 8 -30.97 21.84 39.85
N ALA A 9 -30.17 22.50 39.02
CA ALA A 9 -29.93 22.06 37.65
C ALA A 9 -28.83 20.99 37.64
N ALA A 10 -29.20 19.75 37.32
CA ALA A 10 -28.26 18.66 37.09
C ALA A 10 -27.72 18.75 35.64
N ALA A 11 -26.41 18.83 35.49
CA ALA A 11 -25.74 18.74 34.19
C ALA A 11 -25.58 17.26 33.82
N VAL A 12 -26.19 16.83 32.71
CA VAL A 12 -26.01 15.50 32.14
C VAL A 12 -24.80 15.53 31.22
N ALA A 13 -23.72 14.86 31.61
CA ALA A 13 -22.59 14.58 30.72
C ALA A 13 -22.93 13.32 29.91
N VAL A 14 -23.15 13.48 28.61
CA VAL A 14 -23.33 12.35 27.69
C VAL A 14 -21.96 11.85 27.28
N ALA A 15 -21.59 10.66 27.76
CA ALA A 15 -20.43 9.93 27.25
C ALA A 15 -20.87 9.17 25.98
N LEU A 16 -20.45 9.66 24.80
CA LEU A 16 -20.52 8.85 23.58
C LEU A 16 -19.41 7.80 23.63
N ALA A 17 -19.78 6.57 23.96
CA ALA A 17 -18.95 5.41 23.69
C ALA A 17 -19.12 5.04 22.21
N GLY A 18 -18.15 5.43 21.37
CA GLY A 18 -18.07 5.00 19.98
C GLY A 18 -17.68 3.52 19.93
N PHE A 19 -18.45 2.71 19.21
CA PHE A 19 -18.06 1.36 18.86
C PHE A 19 -16.92 1.44 17.84
N ALA A 20 -15.73 0.96 18.21
CA ALA A 20 -14.66 0.73 17.25
C ALA A 20 -15.01 -0.53 16.46
N SER A 21 -15.34 -0.37 15.18
CA SER A 21 -15.27 -1.48 14.23
C SER A 21 -13.80 -1.71 13.88
N ASP A 22 -13.38 -2.96 13.80
CA ASP A 22 -12.08 -3.31 13.22
C ASP A 22 -12.04 -2.73 11.80
N ALA A 23 -11.11 -1.81 11.56
CA ALA A 23 -10.91 -1.24 10.24
C ALA A 23 -10.39 -2.36 9.32
N ALA A 24 -11.08 -2.61 8.21
CA ALA A 24 -10.55 -3.46 7.17
C ALA A 24 -9.51 -2.66 6.37
N ALA A 25 -8.39 -3.28 6.02
CA ALA A 25 -7.36 -2.65 5.19
C ALA A 25 -7.98 -2.14 3.87
N ALA A 26 -7.71 -0.88 3.55
CA ALA A 26 -8.18 -0.25 2.32
C ALA A 26 -7.29 -0.67 1.15
N VAL A 27 -7.89 -0.82 -0.04
CA VAL A 27 -7.13 -1.02 -1.28
C VAL A 27 -6.62 0.33 -1.78
N ILE A 28 -5.29 0.46 -1.86
CA ILE A 28 -4.59 1.68 -2.27
C ILE A 28 -4.23 1.62 -3.76
N PHE A 29 -3.87 0.42 -4.25
CA PHE A 29 -3.57 0.17 -5.65
C PHE A 29 -3.99 -1.24 -6.04
N GLN A 30 -4.43 -1.43 -7.28
CA GLN A 30 -4.71 -2.75 -7.83
C GLN A 30 -4.45 -2.80 -9.33
N ASP A 31 -3.90 -3.91 -9.79
CA ASP A 31 -3.79 -4.27 -11.21
C ASP A 31 -4.06 -5.77 -11.39
N ASP A 32 -5.08 -6.10 -12.19
CA ASP A 32 -5.45 -7.47 -12.54
C ASP A 32 -4.91 -7.88 -13.92
N PHE A 33 -4.14 -7.01 -14.57
CA PHE A 33 -3.59 -7.19 -15.91
C PHE A 33 -4.64 -7.57 -16.97
N THR A 34 -5.93 -7.27 -16.75
CA THR A 34 -7.00 -7.53 -17.70
C THR A 34 -6.99 -6.44 -18.77
N ARG A 35 -6.23 -6.65 -19.85
CA ARG A 35 -6.12 -5.71 -20.98
C ARG A 35 -6.60 -6.37 -22.26
N SER A 36 -7.38 -5.62 -23.05
CA SER A 36 -8.18 -6.13 -24.18
C SER A 36 -7.40 -6.54 -25.43
N GLU A 37 -6.08 -6.65 -25.39
CA GLU A 37 -5.28 -7.02 -26.56
C GLU A 37 -4.39 -8.22 -26.23
N HIS A 38 -4.65 -9.32 -26.95
CA HIS A 38 -4.14 -10.66 -26.67
C HIS A 38 -2.62 -10.83 -26.73
N ILE A 39 -1.85 -9.80 -27.12
CA ILE A 39 -0.38 -9.80 -27.21
C ILE A 39 0.10 -8.35 -27.10
N ALA A 40 -0.21 -7.67 -26.00
CA ALA A 40 0.41 -6.36 -25.74
C ALA A 40 1.92 -6.59 -25.57
N ARG A 41 2.73 -5.95 -26.42
CA ARG A 41 4.20 -5.95 -26.29
C ARG A 41 4.69 -5.07 -25.14
N ASP A 42 3.74 -4.50 -24.42
CA ASP A 42 3.95 -3.73 -23.21
C ASP A 42 2.98 -4.21 -22.11
N VAL A 43 3.29 -3.83 -20.87
CA VAL A 43 2.43 -3.98 -19.72
C VAL A 43 1.34 -2.93 -19.79
N GLY A 44 1.69 -1.66 -20.05
CA GLY A 44 0.74 -0.55 -20.08
C GLY A 44 0.25 -0.15 -18.69
N ASN A 45 -0.83 0.64 -18.62
CA ASN A 45 -1.41 1.14 -17.35
C ASN A 45 -0.38 1.81 -16.41
N GLY A 46 0.56 2.56 -16.99
CA GLY A 46 1.60 3.28 -16.23
C GLY A 46 2.71 2.42 -15.63
N TRP A 47 2.77 1.12 -15.93
CA TRP A 47 3.95 0.32 -15.62
C TRP A 47 5.13 0.71 -16.52
N SER A 48 6.32 0.76 -15.93
CA SER A 48 7.60 0.85 -16.62
C SER A 48 8.23 -0.53 -16.74
N GLU A 49 9.05 -0.76 -17.76
CA GLU A 49 9.55 -2.11 -18.10
C GLU A 49 11.05 -2.06 -18.38
N LEU A 50 11.76 -3.06 -17.88
CA LEU A 50 13.13 -3.38 -18.25
C LEU A 50 13.11 -4.67 -19.07
N GLU A 51 13.77 -4.62 -20.23
CA GLU A 51 13.70 -5.60 -21.34
C GLU A 51 12.41 -5.58 -22.16
N LYS A 52 12.52 -5.07 -23.39
CA LYS A 52 11.41 -4.89 -24.35
C LYS A 52 11.59 -5.66 -25.65
N SER A 53 12.72 -6.36 -25.83
CA SER A 53 12.81 -7.33 -26.92
C SER A 53 11.76 -8.41 -26.69
N SER A 54 11.19 -8.95 -27.78
CA SER A 54 10.56 -10.28 -27.77
C SER A 54 9.60 -10.65 -26.62
N ASN A 55 8.68 -9.75 -26.22
CA ASN A 55 7.59 -10.06 -25.29
C ASN A 55 8.05 -10.63 -23.92
N ASP A 56 9.25 -10.23 -23.49
CA ASP A 56 9.90 -10.72 -22.28
C ASP A 56 9.33 -10.07 -21.02
N VAL A 57 8.92 -8.79 -21.14
CA VAL A 57 7.98 -8.13 -20.24
C VAL A 57 6.72 -7.77 -21.03
N SER A 58 5.58 -8.39 -20.69
CA SER A 58 4.33 -8.18 -21.44
C SER A 58 3.09 -8.61 -20.64
N VAL A 59 1.89 -8.35 -21.18
CA VAL A 59 0.66 -8.99 -20.72
C VAL A 59 0.25 -10.12 -21.66
N LEU A 60 0.16 -11.34 -21.12
CA LEU A 60 -0.26 -12.54 -21.86
C LEU A 60 -1.38 -13.27 -21.11
N SER A 61 -2.54 -13.42 -21.76
CA SER A 61 -3.72 -14.09 -21.17
C SER A 61 -4.15 -13.50 -19.82
N ASN A 62 -4.23 -12.15 -19.78
CA ASN A 62 -4.57 -11.33 -18.62
C ASN A 62 -3.63 -11.53 -17.43
N LYS A 63 -2.32 -11.63 -17.69
CA LYS A 63 -1.28 -11.84 -16.67
C LYS A 63 -0.05 -11.08 -17.09
N LEU A 64 0.62 -10.45 -16.15
CA LEU A 64 1.99 -9.99 -16.36
C LEU A 64 2.88 -11.21 -16.61
N LEU A 65 3.66 -11.15 -17.67
CA LEU A 65 4.68 -12.11 -18.03
C LEU A 65 6.04 -11.44 -17.87
N LEU A 66 6.91 -12.08 -17.09
CA LEU A 66 8.33 -11.74 -16.94
C LEU A 66 9.13 -12.97 -17.35
N ARG A 67 10.00 -12.90 -18.35
CA ARG A 67 10.73 -14.07 -18.86
C ARG A 67 12.02 -13.72 -19.59
N ASP A 68 12.74 -14.78 -19.96
CA ASP A 68 14.04 -14.78 -20.66
C ASP A 68 15.19 -14.28 -19.78
N VAL A 69 16.41 -14.36 -20.32
CA VAL A 69 17.65 -13.96 -19.65
C VAL A 69 18.28 -12.77 -20.37
N LEU A 70 18.67 -11.75 -19.61
CA LEU A 70 19.48 -10.63 -20.04
C LEU A 70 20.93 -10.89 -19.62
N GLU A 71 21.89 -10.58 -20.49
CA GLU A 71 23.29 -10.63 -20.08
C GLU A 71 23.61 -9.47 -19.13
N GLY A 72 23.90 -9.76 -17.85
CA GLY A 72 24.34 -8.75 -16.88
C GLY A 72 24.15 -9.17 -15.43
N ASP A 73 24.45 -8.23 -14.52
CA ASP A 73 24.26 -8.38 -13.06
C ASP A 73 22.94 -7.75 -12.56
N GLY A 74 21.98 -7.50 -13.45
CA GLY A 74 20.70 -6.83 -13.18
C GLY A 74 19.48 -7.75 -13.30
N PRO A 75 18.25 -7.20 -13.23
CA PRO A 75 17.07 -7.95 -13.58
C PRO A 75 17.10 -8.44 -15.02
N ASP A 76 16.66 -9.67 -15.26
CA ASP A 76 16.48 -10.19 -16.61
C ASP A 76 15.18 -9.70 -17.25
N ALA A 77 14.14 -9.57 -16.45
CA ALA A 77 12.87 -8.99 -16.83
C ALA A 77 12.30 -8.27 -15.61
N ALA A 78 11.85 -7.02 -15.77
CA ALA A 78 11.26 -6.26 -14.68
C ALA A 78 10.09 -5.40 -15.13
N ALA A 79 9.08 -5.30 -14.28
CA ALA A 79 8.00 -4.34 -14.38
C ALA A 79 7.90 -3.54 -13.08
N SER A 80 8.01 -2.23 -13.17
CA SER A 80 7.81 -1.29 -12.07
C SER A 80 6.47 -0.58 -12.18
N SER A 81 5.72 -0.47 -11.09
CA SER A 81 4.43 0.20 -11.07
C SER A 81 4.55 1.70 -11.34
N MET A 82 3.42 2.35 -11.59
CA MET A 82 3.30 3.80 -11.36
C MET A 82 3.45 4.13 -9.87
N VAL A 83 3.52 5.42 -9.54
CA VAL A 83 3.56 5.89 -8.15
C VAL A 83 2.27 5.48 -7.42
N ILE A 84 2.45 4.84 -6.27
CA ILE A 84 1.40 4.44 -5.34
C ILE A 84 1.41 5.44 -4.19
N ASP A 85 0.26 6.04 -3.91
CA ASP A 85 0.10 7.02 -2.84
C ASP A 85 -0.45 6.36 -1.57
N ALA A 86 0.44 6.07 -0.62
CA ALA A 86 0.08 5.56 0.70
C ALA A 86 -0.03 6.67 1.76
N THR A 87 -0.20 7.94 1.36
CA THR A 87 -0.42 9.04 2.30
C THR A 87 -1.65 8.78 3.16
N GLY A 88 -1.48 8.83 4.48
CA GLY A 88 -2.56 8.51 5.43
C GLY A 88 -2.79 7.02 5.67
N TYR A 89 -1.92 6.14 5.19
CA TYR A 89 -1.98 4.69 5.44
C TYR A 89 -0.74 4.15 6.17
N GLU A 90 -0.95 3.14 7.01
CA GLU A 90 0.07 2.34 7.68
C GLU A 90 -0.13 0.83 7.40
N ASN A 91 0.77 -0.03 7.89
CA ASN A 91 0.71 -1.48 7.68
C ASN A 91 0.55 -1.89 6.20
N ILE A 92 1.35 -1.26 5.33
CA ILE A 92 1.26 -1.49 3.88
C ILE A 92 1.60 -2.94 3.55
N SER A 93 0.78 -3.58 2.72
CA SER A 93 1.00 -4.94 2.24
C SER A 93 0.73 -5.06 0.74
N VAL A 94 1.43 -5.98 0.09
CA VAL A 94 1.24 -6.32 -1.32
C VAL A 94 0.85 -7.78 -1.42
N GLU A 95 -0.36 -8.01 -1.92
CA GLU A 95 -0.83 -9.32 -2.33
C GLU A 95 -0.70 -9.48 -3.84
N PHE A 96 -0.23 -10.64 -4.29
CA PHE A 96 -0.21 -10.99 -5.71
C PHE A 96 -0.24 -12.49 -5.91
N ARG A 97 -0.66 -12.91 -7.11
CA ARG A 97 -0.63 -14.31 -7.53
C ARG A 97 0.50 -14.52 -8.51
N TRP A 98 1.23 -15.61 -8.36
CA TRP A 98 2.33 -15.93 -9.27
C TRP A 98 2.42 -17.43 -9.56
N ARG A 99 3.02 -17.77 -10.70
CA ARG A 99 3.41 -19.14 -11.07
C ARG A 99 4.56 -19.11 -12.07
N ALA A 100 5.35 -20.17 -12.15
CA ALA A 100 6.34 -20.32 -13.21
C ALA A 100 5.68 -20.70 -14.55
N GLN A 101 6.35 -20.39 -15.67
CA GLN A 101 5.87 -20.71 -17.01
C GLN A 101 5.97 -22.21 -17.36
N SER A 102 6.94 -22.95 -16.82
CA SER A 102 7.19 -24.34 -17.21
C SER A 102 7.25 -25.31 -16.02
N GLN A 103 6.97 -26.60 -16.28
CA GLN A 103 6.97 -27.66 -15.26
C GLN A 103 8.33 -28.36 -15.10
N ASN A 104 9.33 -28.06 -15.94
CA ASN A 104 10.46 -28.98 -16.17
C ASN A 104 11.86 -28.39 -15.92
N GLY A 105 11.97 -27.21 -15.30
CA GLY A 105 13.25 -26.59 -14.91
C GLY A 105 13.26 -26.16 -13.45
N ILE A 106 14.45 -26.10 -12.83
CA ILE A 106 14.66 -25.28 -11.64
C ILE A 106 14.34 -23.86 -12.11
N ALA A 107 13.34 -23.22 -11.51
CA ALA A 107 12.91 -21.95 -12.03
C ALA A 107 13.93 -20.87 -11.74
N ASP A 108 13.74 -19.77 -12.43
CA ASP A 108 14.36 -18.49 -12.15
C ASP A 108 13.94 -18.02 -10.75
N ASP A 109 14.57 -17.01 -10.19
CA ASP A 109 14.07 -16.40 -8.96
C ASP A 109 13.11 -15.28 -9.32
N LEU A 110 11.93 -15.25 -8.68
CA LEU A 110 10.97 -14.15 -8.74
C LEU A 110 11.15 -13.27 -7.51
N PHE A 111 11.24 -11.97 -7.72
CA PHE A 111 11.42 -10.98 -6.67
C PHE A 111 10.27 -9.97 -6.66
N LEU A 112 9.93 -9.50 -5.45
CA LEU A 112 9.21 -8.24 -5.25
C LEU A 112 10.13 -7.31 -4.49
N SER A 113 10.23 -6.08 -5.00
CA SER A 113 11.00 -5.01 -4.38
C SER A 113 10.20 -3.72 -4.41
N TRP A 114 10.60 -2.75 -3.59
CA TRP A 114 9.95 -1.44 -3.55
C TRP A 114 10.98 -0.34 -3.29
N ALA A 115 10.60 0.90 -3.64
CA ALA A 115 11.40 2.09 -3.35
C ALA A 115 10.47 3.31 -3.22
N LEU A 116 10.91 4.32 -2.46
CA LEU A 116 10.22 5.61 -2.37
C LEU A 116 10.25 6.35 -3.71
N ASP A 117 9.24 7.16 -3.97
CA ASP A 117 9.21 8.06 -5.12
C ASP A 117 10.22 9.23 -4.92
N PRO A 118 11.01 9.61 -5.94
CA PRO A 118 11.10 8.99 -7.27
C PRO A 118 11.81 7.64 -7.23
N ALA A 119 11.19 6.64 -7.88
CA ALA A 119 11.78 5.31 -7.99
C ALA A 119 13.16 5.37 -8.69
N PRO A 120 14.14 4.59 -8.20
CA PRO A 120 15.45 4.47 -8.87
C PRO A 120 15.32 3.73 -10.20
N ALA A 121 16.41 3.69 -10.96
CA ALA A 121 16.45 2.89 -12.18
C ALA A 121 16.27 1.40 -11.84
N MET A 122 15.56 0.64 -12.69
CA MET A 122 15.25 -0.77 -12.43
C MET A 122 16.50 -1.67 -12.43
N ASP A 123 17.58 -1.24 -13.08
CA ASP A 123 18.88 -1.92 -13.10
C ASP A 123 19.77 -1.60 -11.88
N ASP A 124 19.44 -0.60 -11.06
CA ASP A 124 20.13 -0.29 -9.80
C ASP A 124 19.53 -1.06 -8.62
N LEU A 125 19.74 -2.38 -8.61
CA LEU A 125 19.17 -3.29 -7.59
C LEU A 125 19.47 -2.86 -6.14
N ASN A 126 20.59 -2.19 -5.88
CA ASN A 126 20.97 -1.76 -4.54
C ASN A 126 20.13 -0.59 -4.02
N ALA A 127 19.45 0.14 -4.90
CA ALA A 127 18.54 1.22 -4.53
C ALA A 127 17.11 0.72 -4.24
N TRP A 128 16.80 -0.53 -4.58
CA TRP A 128 15.52 -1.17 -4.29
C TRP A 128 15.59 -1.96 -2.98
N THR A 129 14.50 -1.92 -2.20
CA THR A 129 14.36 -2.77 -1.01
C THR A 129 13.67 -4.07 -1.38
N HIS A 130 14.40 -5.18 -1.30
CA HIS A 130 13.87 -6.52 -1.57
C HIS A 130 13.03 -7.03 -0.40
N VAL A 131 11.79 -7.45 -0.68
CA VAL A 131 10.84 -7.93 0.35
C VAL A 131 10.35 -9.35 0.10
N PHE A 132 10.61 -9.89 -1.08
CA PHE A 132 10.23 -11.24 -1.48
C PHE A 132 11.25 -11.79 -2.47
N GLN A 133 11.57 -13.07 -2.31
CA GLN A 133 12.28 -13.88 -3.28
C GLN A 133 11.75 -15.30 -3.16
N GLU A 134 11.27 -15.86 -4.25
CA GLU A 134 10.91 -17.27 -4.32
C GLU A 134 11.32 -17.87 -5.64
N ASN A 135 11.53 -19.18 -5.59
CA ASN A 135 11.76 -20.02 -6.75
C ASN A 135 10.61 -21.03 -6.83
N GLY A 136 9.95 -21.16 -7.97
CA GLY A 136 8.80 -22.05 -8.09
C GLY A 136 8.87 -22.92 -9.33
N SER A 137 8.57 -24.21 -9.20
CA SER A 137 8.31 -25.07 -10.36
C SER A 137 6.83 -25.39 -10.46
N GLY A 138 6.34 -25.62 -11.68
CA GLY A 138 4.96 -26.03 -11.91
C GLY A 138 4.01 -24.90 -12.30
N SER A 139 2.78 -25.28 -12.66
CA SER A 139 1.80 -24.41 -13.33
C SER A 139 0.67 -23.89 -12.44
N SER A 140 0.70 -24.22 -11.14
CA SER A 140 -0.30 -23.79 -10.16
C SER A 140 0.01 -22.37 -9.67
N PHE A 141 -1.04 -21.58 -9.44
CA PHE A 141 -0.87 -20.25 -8.84
C PHE A 141 -0.63 -20.35 -7.34
N HIS A 142 0.36 -19.61 -6.88
CA HIS A 142 0.61 -19.28 -5.49
C HIS A 142 0.00 -17.91 -5.19
N VAL A 143 -0.49 -17.73 -3.97
CA VAL A 143 -0.90 -16.41 -3.46
C VAL A 143 0.14 -16.01 -2.44
N THR A 144 0.74 -14.84 -2.65
CA THR A 144 1.75 -14.26 -1.78
C THR A 144 1.19 -12.96 -1.20
N ASN A 145 1.39 -12.73 0.09
CA ASN A 145 1.11 -11.47 0.76
C ASN A 145 2.35 -11.06 1.58
N VAL A 146 2.89 -9.88 1.31
CA VAL A 146 4.15 -9.37 1.88
C VAL A 146 3.92 -7.98 2.44
N GLY A 147 4.28 -7.77 3.71
CA GLY A 147 4.30 -6.45 4.32
C GLY A 147 5.48 -5.61 3.84
N ILE A 148 5.25 -4.32 3.60
CA ILE A 148 6.27 -3.37 3.16
C ILE A 148 6.46 -2.31 4.24
N SER A 149 7.51 -2.50 5.06
CA SER A 149 7.90 -1.50 6.05
C SER A 149 8.70 -0.38 5.42
N GLY A 150 8.37 0.86 5.74
CA GLY A 150 8.99 2.08 5.22
C GLY A 150 8.19 2.77 4.12
N ALA A 151 7.14 2.14 3.60
CA ALA A 151 6.23 2.72 2.60
C ALA A 151 5.03 3.46 3.22
N GLU A 152 4.88 3.42 4.56
CA GLU A 152 3.78 4.05 5.28
C GLU A 152 3.81 5.56 5.11
N ASN A 153 2.63 6.16 4.88
CA ASN A 153 2.46 7.61 4.74
C ASN A 153 3.43 8.25 3.73
N ALA A 154 3.69 7.56 2.61
CA ALA A 154 4.63 7.97 1.59
C ALA A 154 4.13 7.66 0.16
N LEU A 155 4.83 8.24 -0.82
CA LEU A 155 4.71 7.86 -2.22
C LEU A 155 5.81 6.83 -2.54
N PHE A 156 5.46 5.76 -3.23
CA PHE A 156 6.41 4.69 -3.54
C PHE A 156 6.03 3.93 -4.81
N ASN A 157 6.93 3.06 -5.28
CA ASN A 157 6.69 2.14 -6.40
C ASN A 157 7.05 0.72 -5.97
N ILE A 158 6.44 -0.25 -6.62
CA ILE A 158 6.83 -1.67 -6.52
C ILE A 158 7.46 -2.13 -7.83
N MET A 159 8.37 -3.09 -7.74
CA MET A 159 9.00 -3.74 -8.87
C MET A 159 8.89 -5.25 -8.72
N LEU A 160 8.29 -5.89 -9.72
CA LEU A 160 8.31 -7.34 -9.90
C LEU A 160 9.37 -7.67 -10.94
N TRP A 161 10.27 -8.58 -10.61
CA TRP A 161 11.41 -8.85 -11.49
C TRP A 161 11.99 -10.25 -11.31
N THR A 162 12.80 -10.68 -12.27
CA THR A 162 13.35 -12.04 -12.30
C THR A 162 14.87 -12.05 -12.45
N ILE A 163 15.50 -13.11 -11.93
CA ILE A 163 16.85 -13.54 -12.30
C ILE A 163 16.77 -14.99 -12.82
N SER A 164 17.23 -15.21 -14.04
CA SER A 164 17.22 -16.42 -14.82
C SER A 164 18.63 -16.78 -15.29
N ASN A 165 18.85 -18.07 -15.48
CA ASN A 165 20.05 -18.59 -16.14
C ASN A 165 19.73 -19.32 -17.45
N THR A 166 18.47 -19.30 -17.91
CA THR A 166 18.03 -20.01 -19.10
C THR A 166 17.00 -19.23 -19.91
N LYS A 167 17.09 -19.38 -21.23
CA LYS A 167 16.12 -18.76 -22.14
C LYS A 167 14.75 -19.42 -22.03
N ASP A 168 13.71 -18.66 -22.38
CA ASP A 168 12.31 -19.10 -22.43
C ASP A 168 11.72 -19.60 -21.09
N GLN A 169 12.31 -19.20 -19.97
CA GLN A 169 11.78 -19.41 -18.63
C GLN A 169 11.34 -18.10 -17.99
N GLY A 170 10.47 -18.18 -16.99
CA GLY A 170 9.96 -16.99 -16.32
C GLY A 170 8.69 -17.23 -15.51
N TYR A 171 8.01 -16.14 -15.20
CA TYR A 171 6.87 -16.07 -14.30
C TYR A 171 5.66 -15.40 -14.92
N GLN A 172 4.49 -15.87 -14.52
CA GLN A 172 3.22 -15.20 -14.75
C GLN A 172 2.70 -14.66 -13.43
N ILE A 173 2.39 -13.38 -13.39
CA ILE A 173 1.84 -12.68 -12.23
C ILE A 173 0.43 -12.14 -12.54
N ASP A 174 -0.44 -12.17 -11.55
CA ASP A 174 -1.84 -11.74 -11.64
C ASP A 174 -2.31 -11.14 -10.31
N TYR A 175 -3.37 -10.33 -10.33
CA TYR A 175 -4.03 -9.74 -9.16
C TYR A 175 -3.08 -9.05 -8.17
N VAL A 176 -2.25 -8.13 -8.64
CA VAL A 176 -1.42 -7.31 -7.74
C VAL A 176 -2.31 -6.31 -7.01
N THR A 177 -2.32 -6.37 -5.68
CA THR A 177 -3.12 -5.50 -4.83
C THR A 177 -2.25 -4.95 -3.72
N VAL A 178 -2.22 -3.64 -3.55
CA VAL A 178 -1.61 -2.98 -2.39
C VAL A 178 -2.71 -2.52 -1.46
N THR A 179 -2.58 -2.88 -0.19
CA THR A 179 -3.50 -2.46 0.86
C THR A 179 -2.75 -1.78 2.00
N GLY A 180 -3.50 -1.03 2.82
CA GLY A 180 -3.00 -0.46 4.07
C GLY A 180 -4.14 -0.08 5.00
N ASP A 181 -3.82 0.08 6.27
CA ASP A 181 -4.75 0.54 7.29
C ASP A 181 -4.77 2.07 7.32
N GLU A 182 -5.96 2.67 7.33
CA GLU A 182 -6.07 4.13 7.45
C GLU A 182 -5.51 4.59 8.80
N ILE A 183 -4.57 5.54 8.77
CA ILE A 183 -4.05 6.17 9.97
C ILE A 183 -5.18 6.99 10.58
N PRO A 184 -5.67 6.63 11.78
CA PRO A 184 -6.78 7.34 12.38
C PRO A 184 -6.39 8.80 12.63
N PRO A 185 -7.29 9.77 12.38
CA PRO A 185 -6.99 11.16 12.65
C PRO A 185 -6.65 11.32 14.14
N VAL A 186 -5.49 11.90 14.43
CA VAL A 186 -5.09 12.19 15.81
C VAL A 186 -6.15 13.12 16.42
N PRO A 187 -6.86 12.70 17.49
CA PRO A 187 -7.84 13.58 18.12
C PRO A 187 -7.16 14.87 18.52
N LEU A 188 -7.71 16.01 18.08
CA LEU A 188 -7.21 17.31 18.51
C LEU A 188 -7.15 17.30 20.05
N PRO A 189 -6.03 17.73 20.66
CA PRO A 189 -5.95 17.79 22.11
C PRO A 189 -7.19 18.51 22.64
N ALA A 190 -7.87 17.91 23.61
CA ALA A 190 -9.02 18.53 24.28
C ALA A 190 -8.66 19.90 24.93
N GLY A 191 -7.39 20.30 24.89
CA GLY A 191 -6.87 21.61 25.25
C GLY A 191 -7.61 22.78 24.59
N LEU A 192 -8.07 22.70 23.34
CA LEU A 192 -8.83 23.81 22.74
C LEU A 192 -10.21 24.00 23.40
N PRO A 193 -11.06 22.96 23.50
CA PRO A 193 -12.29 23.03 24.30
C PRO A 193 -12.05 23.39 25.77
N LEU A 194 -11.00 22.85 26.41
CA LEU A 194 -10.67 23.12 27.81
C LEU A 194 -10.20 24.56 28.02
N LEU A 195 -9.40 25.11 27.10
CA LEU A 195 -8.95 26.50 27.14
C LEU A 195 -10.12 27.44 26.92
N ALA A 196 -10.97 27.17 25.92
CA ALA A 196 -12.18 27.96 25.68
C ALA A 196 -13.12 27.92 26.89
N GLY A 197 -13.33 26.73 27.48
CA GLY A 197 -14.10 26.56 28.71
C GLY A 197 -13.50 27.30 29.90
N GLY A 198 -12.17 27.23 30.07
CA GLY A 198 -11.44 27.95 31.12
C GLY A 198 -11.56 29.46 30.99
N LEU A 199 -11.35 30.01 29.80
CA LEU A 199 -11.49 31.45 29.53
C LEU A 199 -12.93 31.93 29.76
N ALA A 200 -13.93 31.15 29.34
CA ALA A 200 -15.33 31.45 29.60
C ALA A 200 -15.65 31.46 31.10
N ALA A 201 -15.15 30.46 31.84
CA ALA A 201 -15.32 30.38 33.30
C ALA A 201 -14.67 31.57 34.03
N PHE A 202 -13.45 31.95 33.67
CA PHE A 202 -12.78 33.14 34.22
C PHE A 202 -13.51 34.44 33.88
N GLY A 203 -14.04 34.57 32.65
CA GLY A 203 -14.87 35.71 32.24
C GLY A 203 -16.14 35.85 33.10
N LEU A 204 -16.83 34.75 33.36
CA LEU A 204 -18.03 34.72 34.23
C LEU A 204 -17.70 35.05 35.68
N LEU A 205 -16.60 34.54 36.23
CA LEU A 205 -16.14 34.85 37.59
C LEU A 205 -15.82 36.34 37.77
N ARG A 206 -15.19 36.98 36.77
CA ARG A 206 -14.90 38.43 36.81
C ARG A 206 -16.17 39.28 36.84
N ARG A 207 -17.23 38.86 36.12
CA ARG A 207 -18.49 39.61 36.05
C ARG A 207 -19.24 39.62 37.37
N LYS A 208 -19.23 38.51 38.11
CA LYS A 208 -19.86 38.41 39.44
C LYS A 208 -19.23 39.33 40.49
N ARG A 209 -17.91 39.59 40.42
CA ARG A 209 -17.21 40.51 41.34
C ARG A 209 -17.56 42.00 41.16
N LYS A 210 -18.16 42.40 40.03
CA LYS A 210 -18.60 43.80 39.81
C LYS A 210 -20.04 44.06 40.25
N GLN A 211 -20.79 43.01 40.59
CA GLN A 211 -22.21 43.10 40.98
C GLN A 211 -22.42 42.89 42.49
N ALA A 212 -21.35 42.61 43.23
CA ALA A 212 -21.30 42.60 44.70
C ALA A 212 -20.52 43.83 45.16
#